data_AF-A0A5N6JEW5-F1
#
_entry.id   AF-A0A5N6JEW5-F1
#
_cell.length_a   1.000
_cell.length_b   1.000
_cell.length_c   1.000
_cell.angle_alpha   90.00
_cell.angle_beta   90.00
_cell.angle_gamma   90.00
#
_symmetry.space_group_name_H-M   'P 1'
#
loop_
_entity.id
_entity.type
_entity.pdbx_description
1 polymer ?
#
loop_
_entity_poly.entity_id
_entity_poly.type
_entity_poly.pdbx_seq_one_letter_code
_entity_poly.pdbx_strand_id
1 'polypeptide(L)'
;MSRISPGEGYLEIIQEDNARITFIKINRITPNGIETDEGEEEFDSIVCATGFNYSFIPPWELIGRDDRRLDEEWKDTPEAYFATCAAGVPNYFIFGGPNYPVGHGSLPAAIYFSAGYMLDWIEKIATEHIKSVVVKDSVVHAYNIFAQETL
;
A
#
# COMPACT_ATOMS: atom_id res chain seq x y z
N MET A 1 3.13 -11.93 -6.11
CA MET A 1 2.23 -12.25 -7.25
C MET A 1 1.24 -11.10 -7.39
N SER A 2 1.01 -10.55 -8.58
CA SER A 2 0.07 -9.43 -8.75
C SER A 2 -1.39 -9.91 -8.73
N ARG A 3 -2.31 -9.07 -8.25
CA ARG A 3 -3.75 -9.36 -8.29
C ARG A 3 -4.23 -9.41 -9.74
N ILE A 4 -5.02 -10.43 -10.09
CA ILE A 4 -5.59 -10.55 -11.44
C ILE A 4 -6.58 -9.40 -11.66
N SER A 5 -6.30 -8.57 -12.67
CA SER A 5 -7.20 -7.51 -13.09
C SER A 5 -8.37 -8.08 -13.89
N PRO A 6 -9.62 -7.70 -13.60
CA PRO A 6 -10.73 -7.94 -14.52
C PRO A 6 -10.41 -7.28 -15.86
N GLY A 7 -10.63 -8.00 -16.96
CA GLY A 7 -10.27 -7.54 -18.30
C GLY A 7 -11.26 -7.99 -19.37
N GLU A 8 -12.52 -8.25 -19.00
CA GLU A 8 -13.57 -8.57 -19.96
C GLU A 8 -13.69 -7.45 -21.00
N GLY A 9 -13.62 -7.80 -22.29
CA GLY A 9 -13.63 -6.83 -23.39
C GLY A 9 -12.26 -6.19 -23.69
N TYR A 10 -11.25 -6.34 -22.84
CA TYR A 10 -9.95 -5.68 -23.05
C TYR A 10 -9.24 -6.20 -24.30
N LEU A 11 -9.23 -7.52 -24.51
CA LEU A 11 -8.54 -8.13 -25.65
C LEU A 11 -9.25 -7.85 -26.97
N GLU A 12 -10.56 -7.65 -26.95
CA GLU A 12 -11.36 -7.27 -28.10
C GLU A 12 -11.11 -5.81 -28.48
N ILE A 13 -11.10 -4.89 -27.51
CA ILE A 13 -10.92 -3.45 -27.74
C ILE A 13 -9.54 -3.15 -28.35
N ILE A 14 -8.48 -3.85 -27.93
CA ILE A 14 -7.13 -3.62 -28.47
C ILE A 14 -6.96 -4.07 -29.93
N GLN A 15 -7.95 -4.75 -30.51
CA GLN A 15 -7.95 -5.18 -31.91
C GLN A 15 -8.73 -4.23 -32.84
N GLU A 16 -9.47 -3.26 -32.29
CA GLU A 16 -10.23 -2.30 -33.08
C GLU A 16 -9.29 -1.34 -33.84
N ASP A 17 -9.72 -0.87 -35.02
CA ASP A 17 -8.91 -0.01 -35.90
C ASP A 17 -8.49 1.32 -35.27
N ASN A 18 -9.21 1.76 -34.22
CA ASN A 18 -8.94 2.99 -33.48
C ASN A 18 -8.12 2.77 -32.19
N ALA A 19 -7.64 1.56 -31.94
CA ALA A 19 -6.78 1.23 -30.81
C ALA A 19 -5.36 0.93 -31.28
N ARG A 20 -4.36 1.43 -30.54
CA ARG A 20 -2.96 1.13 -30.80
C ARG A 20 -2.23 0.83 -29.50
N ILE A 21 -1.58 -0.33 -29.44
CA ILE A 21 -0.65 -0.68 -28.37
C ILE A 21 0.74 -0.21 -28.78
N THR A 22 1.44 0.47 -27.86
CA THR A 22 2.82 0.88 -28.04
C THR A 22 3.66 0.48 -26.84
N PHE A 23 4.91 0.11 -27.11
CA PHE A 23 5.95 -0.14 -26.11
C PHE A 23 7.09 0.88 -26.24
N ILE A 24 6.91 1.90 -27.07
CA ILE A 24 7.92 2.95 -27.27
C ILE A 24 8.07 3.72 -25.96
N LYS A 25 9.32 4.01 -25.60
CA LYS A 25 9.63 4.75 -24.39
C LYS A 25 9.08 6.18 -24.48
N ILE A 26 8.43 6.61 -23.40
CA ILE A 26 8.00 7.99 -23.21
C ILE A 26 9.17 8.81 -22.66
N ASN A 27 9.47 9.93 -23.30
CA ASN A 27 10.52 10.86 -22.88
C ASN A 27 9.95 11.99 -22.00
N ARG A 28 8.83 12.59 -22.41
CA ARG A 28 8.11 13.62 -21.64
C ARG A 28 6.70 13.85 -22.17
N ILE A 29 5.87 14.50 -21.35
CA ILE A 29 4.62 15.14 -21.79
C ILE A 29 4.95 16.52 -22.38
N THR A 30 4.34 16.86 -23.50
CA THR A 30 4.45 18.18 -24.15
C THR A 30 3.12 18.93 -24.02
N PRO A 31 3.05 20.24 -24.37
CA PRO A 31 1.77 20.95 -24.43
C PRO A 31 0.75 20.35 -25.40
N ASN A 32 1.19 19.60 -26.40
CA ASN A 32 0.34 19.05 -27.47
C ASN A 32 0.12 17.53 -27.33
N GLY A 33 0.92 16.82 -26.53
CA GLY A 33 0.79 15.37 -26.36
C GLY A 33 1.98 14.70 -25.66
N ILE A 34 2.51 13.63 -26.27
CA ILE A 34 3.56 12.77 -25.71
C ILE A 34 4.74 12.70 -26.66
N GLU A 35 5.94 13.06 -26.18
CA GLU A 35 7.18 12.82 -26.91
C GLU A 35 7.73 11.44 -26.58
N THR A 36 7.98 10.65 -27.62
CA THR A 36 8.53 9.29 -27.54
C THR A 36 9.88 9.23 -28.27
N ASP A 37 10.55 8.07 -28.24
CA ASP A 37 11.78 7.86 -29.01
C ASP A 37 11.60 7.92 -30.54
N GLU A 38 10.36 7.81 -31.03
CA GLU A 38 10.04 7.87 -32.46
C GLU A 38 9.50 9.24 -32.91
N GLY A 39 9.30 10.16 -31.97
CA GLY A 39 8.75 11.49 -32.23
C GLY A 39 7.61 11.87 -31.29
N GLU A 40 7.01 13.02 -31.56
CA GLU A 40 5.87 13.56 -30.80
C GLU A 40 4.54 13.10 -31.42
N GLU A 41 3.62 12.68 -30.55
CA GLU A 41 2.26 12.33 -30.91
C GLU A 41 1.28 13.19 -30.13
N GLU A 42 0.32 13.78 -30.83
CA GLU A 42 -0.67 14.68 -30.26
C GLU A 42 -1.82 13.90 -29.61
N PHE A 43 -2.28 14.38 -28.45
CA PHE A 43 -3.40 13.79 -27.72
C PHE A 43 -4.29 14.88 -27.16
N ASP A 44 -5.60 14.77 -27.36
CA ASP A 44 -6.58 15.66 -26.73
C ASP A 44 -6.70 15.42 -25.20
N SER A 45 -6.33 14.22 -24.73
CA SER A 45 -6.42 13.82 -23.33
C SER A 45 -5.45 12.69 -23.01
N ILE A 46 -4.82 12.75 -21.84
CA ILE A 46 -3.85 11.76 -21.36
C ILE A 46 -4.33 11.20 -20.02
N VAL A 47 -4.45 9.88 -19.93
CA VAL A 47 -4.86 9.18 -18.69
C VAL A 47 -3.65 8.47 -18.09
N CYS A 48 -3.24 8.89 -16.89
CA CYS A 48 -2.12 8.28 -16.16
C CYS A 48 -2.60 7.09 -15.31
N ALA A 49 -2.62 5.89 -15.90
CA ALA A 49 -2.95 4.64 -15.20
C ALA A 49 -1.69 3.96 -14.58
N THR A 50 -0.85 4.72 -13.87
CA THR A 50 0.48 4.30 -13.39
C THR A 50 0.48 3.53 -12.06
N GLY A 51 -0.70 3.21 -11.53
CA GLY A 51 -0.86 2.44 -10.29
C GLY A 51 -0.87 3.30 -9.03
N PHE A 52 -0.42 2.72 -7.91
CA PHE A 52 -0.49 3.32 -6.57
C PHE A 52 0.86 3.24 -5.87
N ASN A 53 1.11 4.14 -4.91
CA ASN A 53 2.23 4.04 -3.99
C ASN A 53 1.93 2.98 -2.91
N TYR A 54 2.71 1.91 -2.89
CA TYR A 54 2.61 0.81 -1.91
C TYR A 54 3.85 0.73 -0.99
N SER A 55 4.58 1.84 -0.81
CA SER A 55 5.72 1.90 0.12
C SER A 55 5.31 1.81 1.59
N PHE A 56 4.04 2.08 1.90
CA PHE A 56 3.49 2.21 3.26
C PHE A 56 4.08 3.34 4.10
N ILE A 57 5.10 4.05 3.62
CA ILE A 57 5.75 5.17 4.31
C ILE A 57 4.69 6.25 4.60
N PRO A 58 4.49 6.63 5.88
CA PRO A 58 3.62 7.73 6.24
C PRO A 58 4.03 9.02 5.49
N PRO A 59 3.08 9.77 4.90
CA PRO A 59 3.40 11.01 4.19
C PRO A 59 3.69 12.20 5.12
N TRP A 60 3.85 11.95 6.42
CA TRP A 60 4.18 12.93 7.45
C TRP A 60 5.22 12.36 8.41
N GLU A 61 5.85 13.25 9.16
CA GLU A 61 6.75 12.90 10.27
C GLU A 61 6.00 12.12 11.36
N LEU A 62 6.22 10.81 11.44
CA LEU A 62 5.57 9.94 12.42
C LEU A 62 6.55 9.55 13.52
N ILE A 63 6.55 10.34 14.59
CA ILE A 63 7.44 10.17 15.75
C ILE A 63 6.81 9.22 16.76
N GLY A 64 7.54 8.16 17.08
CA GLY A 64 7.23 7.20 18.13
C GLY A 64 7.92 7.50 19.46
N ARG A 65 8.05 6.47 20.29
CA ARG A 65 8.80 6.50 21.54
C ARG A 65 10.31 6.59 21.25
N ASP A 66 11.03 7.26 22.13
CA ASP A 66 12.49 7.44 22.03
C ASP A 66 12.92 8.09 20.69
N ASP A 67 12.12 9.05 20.21
CA ASP A 67 12.31 9.81 18.96
C ASP A 67 12.43 8.96 17.68
N ARG A 68 11.93 7.72 17.73
CA ARG A 68 11.85 6.84 16.56
C ARG A 68 11.00 7.44 15.45
N ARG A 69 11.44 7.33 14.20
CA ARG A 69 10.77 7.90 13.03
C ARG A 69 10.28 6.79 12.12
N LEU A 70 8.99 6.46 12.21
CA LEU A 70 8.45 5.35 11.42
C LEU A 70 8.53 5.61 9.91
N ASP A 71 8.39 6.87 9.51
CA ASP A 71 8.54 7.31 8.12
C ASP A 71 9.97 7.25 7.59
N GLU A 72 10.97 7.16 8.47
CA GLU A 72 12.36 6.84 8.10
C GLU A 72 12.60 5.32 8.15
N GLU A 73 12.18 4.65 9.22
CA GLU A 73 12.37 3.20 9.40
C GLU A 73 11.72 2.38 8.27
N TRP A 74 10.54 2.79 7.79
CA TRP A 74 9.82 2.10 6.72
C TRP A 74 10.35 2.39 5.30
N LYS A 75 11.35 3.26 5.13
CA LYS A 75 12.00 3.44 3.81
C LYS A 75 12.75 2.21 3.35
N ASP A 76 13.32 1.46 4.29
CA ASP A 76 14.12 0.26 3.99
C ASP A 76 13.25 -1.00 3.97
N THR A 77 12.55 -1.27 5.06
CA THR A 77 11.68 -2.45 5.17
C THR A 77 10.47 -2.13 6.03
N PRO A 78 9.31 -1.87 5.42
CA PRO A 78 8.10 -1.61 6.17
C PRO A 78 7.61 -2.91 6.83
N GLU A 79 7.57 -2.92 8.17
CA GLU A 79 7.09 -4.05 8.96
C GLU A 79 5.94 -3.64 9.88
N ALA A 80 4.91 -4.48 9.96
CA ALA A 80 3.79 -4.29 10.86
C ALA A 80 3.25 -5.62 11.37
N TYR A 81 2.80 -5.63 12.62
CA TYR A 81 2.10 -6.76 13.22
C TYR A 81 0.64 -6.76 12.78
N PHE A 82 0.20 -7.88 12.21
CA PHE A 82 -1.12 -8.04 11.57
C PHE A 82 -1.48 -6.95 10.57
N ALA A 83 -0.48 -6.29 9.99
CA ALA A 83 -0.68 -5.13 9.12
C ALA A 83 -1.48 -3.98 9.75
N THR A 84 -1.53 -3.93 11.09
CA THR A 84 -2.31 -2.95 11.86
C THR A 84 -1.51 -2.19 12.91
N CYS A 85 -0.40 -2.73 13.40
CA CYS A 85 0.43 -2.10 14.44
C CYS A 85 1.90 -2.02 14.03
N ALA A 86 2.57 -0.93 14.39
CA ALA A 86 4.03 -0.80 14.27
C ALA A 86 4.70 -0.91 15.65
N ALA A 87 5.94 -1.39 15.70
CA ALA A 87 6.75 -1.29 16.91
C ALA A 87 7.22 0.15 17.12
N GLY A 88 7.58 0.50 18.35
CA GLY A 88 8.11 1.82 18.67
C GLY A 88 7.10 2.97 18.65
N VAL A 89 5.88 2.80 18.11
CA VAL A 89 4.85 3.85 18.04
C VAL A 89 3.64 3.47 18.90
N PRO A 90 3.55 3.94 20.17
CA PRO A 90 2.47 3.54 21.07
C PRO A 90 1.11 4.06 20.63
N ASN A 91 0.05 3.27 20.86
CA ASN A 91 -1.34 3.59 20.52
C ASN A 91 -1.58 3.90 19.03
N TYR A 92 -0.68 3.45 18.15
CA TYR A 92 -0.81 3.61 16.71
C TYR A 92 -1.42 2.37 16.09
N PHE A 93 -2.54 2.57 15.40
CA PHE A 93 -3.23 1.56 14.60
C PHE A 93 -3.45 2.09 13.18
N ILE A 94 -3.33 1.20 12.19
CA ILE A 94 -3.38 1.53 10.76
C ILE A 94 -4.21 0.48 10.03
N PHE A 95 -5.04 0.90 9.08
CA PHE A 95 -5.67 -0.01 8.12
C PHE A 95 -4.78 -0.14 6.88
N GLY A 96 -4.66 -1.33 6.33
CA GLY A 96 -3.93 -1.50 5.07
C GLY A 96 -2.41 -1.37 5.22
N GLY A 97 -1.84 -1.68 6.39
CA GLY A 97 -0.41 -1.56 6.61
C GLY A 97 0.45 -2.60 5.90
N PRO A 98 1.75 -2.64 6.20
CA PRO A 98 2.65 -3.64 5.64
C PRO A 98 2.15 -5.06 5.91
N ASN A 99 2.25 -5.96 4.92
CA ASN A 99 1.71 -7.33 4.93
C ASN A 99 0.17 -7.45 4.92
N TYR A 100 -0.58 -6.39 4.56
CA TYR A 100 -2.04 -6.47 4.50
C TYR A 100 -2.52 -7.40 3.38
N PRO A 101 -3.56 -8.23 3.59
CA PRO A 101 -4.01 -9.25 2.63
C PRO A 101 -4.84 -8.65 1.47
N VAL A 102 -4.42 -7.53 0.86
CA VAL A 102 -5.12 -6.91 -0.28
C VAL A 102 -4.95 -7.72 -1.56
N GLY A 103 -3.78 -8.35 -1.75
CA GLY A 103 -3.46 -9.12 -2.94
C GLY A 103 -4.20 -10.45 -3.05
N HIS A 104 -4.60 -11.01 -1.90
CA HIS A 104 -5.18 -12.35 -1.79
C HIS A 104 -6.37 -12.30 -0.81
N GLY A 105 -7.56 -11.97 -1.33
CA GLY A 105 -8.80 -12.00 -0.54
C GLY A 105 -9.70 -10.78 -0.69
N SER A 106 -10.73 -10.74 0.17
CA SER A 106 -11.73 -9.67 0.21
C SER A 106 -11.22 -8.52 1.07
N LEU A 107 -11.00 -7.35 0.44
CA LEU A 107 -10.61 -6.12 1.14
C LEU A 107 -11.63 -5.72 2.22
N PRO A 108 -12.96 -5.71 1.97
CA PRO A 108 -13.94 -5.44 3.01
C PRO A 108 -13.84 -6.39 4.22
N ALA A 109 -13.59 -7.68 3.97
CA ALA A 109 -13.43 -8.65 5.06
C ALA A 109 -12.16 -8.37 5.88
N ALA A 110 -11.03 -8.08 5.23
CA ALA A 110 -9.79 -7.72 5.91
C ALA A 110 -9.95 -6.45 6.77
N ILE A 111 -10.65 -5.44 6.25
CA ILE A 111 -10.98 -4.21 7.00
C ILE A 111 -11.84 -4.54 8.21
N TYR A 112 -12.86 -5.39 8.05
CA TYR A 112 -13.73 -5.81 9.15
C TYR A 112 -12.95 -6.49 10.28
N PHE A 113 -12.06 -7.44 9.96
CA PHE A 113 -11.21 -8.09 10.96
C PHE A 113 -10.23 -7.12 11.63
N SER A 114 -9.63 -6.23 10.86
CA SER A 114 -8.72 -5.20 11.38
C SER A 114 -9.45 -4.27 12.35
N ALA A 115 -10.66 -3.84 11.99
CA ALA A 115 -11.48 -2.97 12.81
C ALA A 115 -11.88 -3.65 14.12
N GLY A 116 -12.30 -4.92 14.08
CA GLY A 116 -12.60 -5.70 15.28
C GLY A 116 -11.40 -5.77 16.23
N TYR A 117 -10.23 -6.12 15.71
CA TYR A 117 -8.99 -6.17 16.49
C TYR A 117 -8.62 -4.83 17.14
N MET A 118 -8.75 -3.73 16.40
CA MET A 118 -8.50 -2.38 16.93
C MET A 118 -9.51 -1.99 18.00
N LEU A 119 -10.80 -2.30 17.78
CA LEU A 119 -11.87 -1.99 18.73
C LEU A 119 -11.69 -2.72 20.06
N ASP A 120 -11.29 -4.00 20.03
CA ASP A 120 -10.98 -4.77 21.24
C ASP A 120 -9.88 -4.09 22.08
N TRP A 121 -8.81 -3.61 21.42
CA TRP A 121 -7.76 -2.86 22.12
C TRP A 121 -8.23 -1.51 22.62
N ILE A 122 -9.00 -0.77 21.82
CA ILE A 122 -9.53 0.55 22.21
C ILE A 122 -10.43 0.43 23.44
N GLU A 123 -11.32 -0.56 23.47
CA GLU A 123 -12.19 -0.84 24.62
C GLU A 123 -11.37 -1.20 25.86
N LYS A 124 -10.37 -2.09 25.71
CA LYS A 124 -9.49 -2.48 26.81
C LYS A 124 -8.71 -1.29 27.38
N ILE A 125 -8.16 -0.43 26.50
CA ILE A 125 -7.44 0.78 26.88
C ILE A 125 -8.36 1.73 27.67
N ALA A 126 -9.59 1.93 27.18
CA ALA A 126 -10.55 2.83 27.79
C ALA A 126 -11.07 2.33 29.15
N THR A 127 -11.14 1.02 29.37
CA THR A 127 -11.82 0.43 30.54
C THR A 127 -10.89 -0.16 31.60
N GLU A 128 -9.65 -0.51 31.27
CA GLU A 128 -8.75 -1.25 32.18
C GLU A 128 -7.54 -0.44 32.68
N HIS A 129 -7.61 0.89 32.68
CA HIS A 129 -6.53 1.77 33.15
C HIS A 129 -5.18 1.56 32.42
N ILE A 130 -5.22 1.19 31.14
CA ILE A 130 -4.02 1.03 30.31
C ILE A 130 -3.68 2.38 29.67
N LYS A 131 -2.49 2.93 29.97
CA LYS A 131 -2.06 4.22 29.40
C LYS A 131 -1.62 4.11 27.93
N SER A 132 -0.91 3.03 27.60
CA SER A 132 -0.40 2.84 26.24
C SER A 132 -0.13 1.38 25.94
N VAL A 133 -0.38 0.98 24.70
CA VAL A 133 0.03 -0.31 24.15
C VAL A 133 0.96 -0.09 22.97
N VAL A 134 1.95 -0.96 22.84
CA VAL A 134 2.86 -0.99 21.69
C VAL A 134 3.32 -2.42 21.51
N VAL A 135 3.36 -2.88 20.26
CA VAL A 135 3.84 -4.22 19.96
C VAL A 135 5.38 -4.23 20.06
N LYS A 136 5.96 -5.33 20.54
CA LYS A 136 7.42 -5.44 20.68
C LYS A 136 8.07 -5.61 19.31
N ASP A 137 9.24 -5.00 19.08
CA ASP A 137 10.01 -5.14 17.84
C ASP A 137 10.26 -6.60 17.48
N SER A 138 10.64 -7.44 18.45
CA SER A 138 10.86 -8.86 18.23
C SER A 138 9.61 -9.60 17.74
N VAL A 139 8.41 -9.13 18.09
CA VAL A 139 7.15 -9.72 17.68
C VAL A 139 6.75 -9.24 16.28
N VAL A 140 6.99 -7.96 15.95
CA VAL A 140 6.84 -7.46 14.57
C VAL A 140 7.73 -8.26 13.64
N HIS A 141 9.02 -8.36 13.98
CA HIS A 141 10.00 -9.02 13.14
C HIS A 141 9.67 -10.52 12.95
N ALA A 142 9.32 -11.23 14.03
CA ALA A 142 8.90 -12.62 13.93
C ALA A 142 7.65 -12.80 13.06
N TYR A 143 6.67 -11.90 13.17
CA TYR A 143 5.49 -11.92 12.31
C TYR A 143 5.84 -11.61 10.84
N ASN A 144 6.78 -10.68 10.60
CA ASN A 144 7.23 -10.36 9.25
C ASN A 144 7.91 -11.54 8.56
N ILE A 145 8.78 -12.28 9.28
CA ILE A 145 9.36 -13.54 8.78
C ILE A 145 8.26 -14.54 8.45
N PHE A 146 7.32 -14.78 9.38
CA PHE A 146 6.20 -15.69 9.16
C PHE A 146 5.37 -15.30 7.93
N ALA A 147 5.06 -14.00 7.78
CA ALA A 147 4.29 -13.48 6.66
C ALA A 147 5.02 -13.72 5.33
N GLN A 148 6.33 -13.46 5.26
CA GLN A 148 7.13 -13.66 4.05
C GLN A 148 7.31 -15.14 3.67
N GLU A 149 7.30 -16.04 4.65
CA GLU A 149 7.43 -17.49 4.41
C GLU A 149 6.09 -18.14 4.01
N THR A 150 4.96 -17.53 4.39
CA THR A 150 3.64 -18.19 4.34
C THR A 150 2.65 -17.52 3.37
N LEU A 151 2.84 -16.24 3.03
CA LEU A 151 1.93 -15.44 2.17
C LEU A 151 2.57 -15.14 0.82
#